data_AF-A0A2H5A0M5-F1
#
_entry.id   AF-A0A2H5A0M5-F1
#
_cell.length_a   1.000
_cell.length_b   1.000
_cell.length_c   1.000
_cell.angle_alpha   90.00
_cell.angle_beta   90.00
_cell.angle_gamma   90.00
#
_symmetry.space_group_name_H-M   'P 1'
#
loop_
_entity.id
_entity.type
_entity.pdbx_description
1 polymer ?
#
loop_
_entity_poly.entity_id
_entity_poly.type
_entity_poly.pdbx_seq_one_letter_code
_entity_poly.pdbx_strand_id
1 'polypeptide(L)'
;MTEGRIVKPLAVFIVVLVAILGGTFLLAVVNPGSSGPPDGQSIDGQSPSQYQPDAVNAPVDPEEGQISVDAEARGQRILVDTSHGNQVSESELEPIIEAVFEAGHTVEYGTAGTASFADSLGQYDGVLIVQPLGSYSEEERDALQEYTDDGGRVVVLAEPTQTRLSTGFTQSTTTVSFGANNATERYGVRMGSEQLYNVDDAANDNNFKAIYASPSGDGELTDGVETITFDTAGYAVVNGDAETKFTAADGTRTLETRRTGTYATVVRNDNMVFVTDSTFIRSSEIYDADNEVFIGNLLSFLLDGEAPDPGGAASTDPGFGAGGDTSTPAGTPAESTPSPTPTPAPTPSGS
;
A
#
# COMPACT_ATOMS: atom_id res chain seq x y z
N MET A 1 -64.41 12.11 35.90
CA MET A 1 -64.87 10.73 35.64
C MET A 1 -64.40 10.35 34.23
N THR A 2 -63.54 9.37 34.01
CA THR A 2 -63.50 8.07 34.69
C THR A 2 -62.07 7.66 35.02
N GLU A 3 -61.63 8.06 36.22
CA GLU A 3 -60.41 7.62 36.92
C GLU A 3 -60.38 6.12 37.25
N GLY A 4 -61.36 5.33 36.79
CA GLY A 4 -61.46 3.89 37.09
C GLY A 4 -60.78 2.95 36.09
N ARG A 5 -60.27 3.44 34.95
CA ARG A 5 -59.81 2.56 33.86
C ARG A 5 -58.30 2.22 33.91
N ILE A 6 -57.49 3.04 34.57
CA ILE A 6 -56.04 2.80 34.75
C ILE A 6 -55.74 2.21 36.15
N VAL A 7 -56.60 2.45 37.14
CA VAL A 7 -56.42 1.94 38.50
C VAL A 7 -56.51 0.41 38.55
N LYS A 8 -57.38 -0.21 37.75
CA LYS A 8 -57.48 -1.68 37.67
C LYS A 8 -56.22 -2.37 37.12
N PRO A 9 -55.68 -2.00 35.94
CA PRO A 9 -54.46 -2.64 35.44
C PRO A 9 -53.24 -2.34 36.31
N LEU A 10 -53.14 -1.14 36.91
CA LEU A 10 -52.04 -0.81 37.83
C LEU A 10 -52.11 -1.62 39.13
N ALA A 11 -53.30 -1.79 39.71
CA ALA A 11 -53.48 -2.62 40.90
C ALA A 11 -53.17 -4.10 40.62
N VAL A 12 -53.59 -4.61 39.46
CA VAL A 12 -53.24 -5.97 39.02
C VAL A 12 -51.73 -6.12 38.83
N PHE A 13 -51.07 -5.15 38.21
CA PHE A 13 -49.62 -5.15 38.05
C PHE A 13 -48.90 -5.15 39.40
N ILE A 14 -49.33 -4.32 40.37
CA ILE A 14 -48.75 -4.29 41.71
C ILE A 14 -48.97 -5.61 42.43
N VAL A 15 -50.16 -6.23 42.34
CA VAL A 15 -50.44 -7.53 42.96
C VAL A 15 -49.58 -8.64 42.33
N VAL A 16 -49.43 -8.66 41.00
CA VAL A 16 -48.55 -9.62 40.31
C VAL A 16 -47.10 -9.42 40.72
N LEU A 17 -46.64 -8.17 40.80
CA LEU A 17 -45.28 -7.84 41.20
C LEU A 17 -45.02 -8.23 42.66
N VAL A 18 -45.96 -7.99 43.56
CA VAL A 18 -45.89 -8.44 44.97
C VAL A 18 -45.97 -9.96 45.07
N ALA A 19 -46.74 -10.65 44.21
CA ALA A 19 -46.78 -12.12 44.19
C ALA A 19 -45.47 -12.73 43.68
N ILE A 20 -44.83 -12.12 42.67
CA ILE A 20 -43.51 -12.54 42.15
C ILE A 20 -42.42 -12.29 43.20
N LEU A 21 -42.42 -11.11 43.82
CA LEU A 21 -41.45 -10.76 44.88
C LEU A 21 -41.69 -11.57 46.17
N GLY A 22 -42.94 -11.84 46.52
CA GLY A 22 -43.30 -12.66 47.68
C GLY A 22 -43.01 -14.15 47.47
N GLY A 23 -43.22 -14.67 46.26
CA GLY A 23 -42.89 -16.04 45.88
C GLY A 23 -41.38 -16.30 45.88
N THR A 24 -40.59 -15.35 45.39
CA THR A 24 -39.12 -15.43 45.44
C THR A 24 -38.57 -15.33 46.86
N PHE A 25 -39.20 -14.53 47.73
CA PHE A 25 -38.81 -14.44 49.14
C PHE A 25 -39.16 -15.70 49.95
N LEU A 26 -40.35 -16.29 49.73
CA LEU A 26 -40.75 -17.52 50.43
C LEU A 26 -39.89 -18.73 50.05
N LEU A 27 -39.43 -18.83 48.79
CA LEU A 27 -38.49 -19.87 48.38
C LEU A 27 -37.11 -19.74 49.06
N ALA A 28 -36.68 -18.52 49.38
CA ALA A 28 -35.40 -18.27 50.06
C ALA A 28 -35.43 -18.61 51.56
N VAL A 29 -36.60 -18.54 52.22
CA VAL A 29 -36.72 -18.78 53.67
C VAL A 29 -36.92 -20.26 54.02
N VAL A 30 -37.51 -21.06 53.11
CA VAL A 30 -37.86 -22.47 53.38
C VAL A 30 -36.69 -23.43 53.10
N ASN A 31 -35.62 -22.96 52.45
CA ASN A 31 -34.42 -23.77 52.17
C ASN A 31 -33.13 -22.94 52.38
N PRO A 32 -32.63 -22.78 53.62
CA PRO A 32 -31.54 -21.85 53.94
C PRO A 32 -30.14 -22.35 53.53
N GLY A 33 -30.02 -23.05 52.39
CA GLY A 33 -28.82 -23.85 52.09
C GLY A 33 -28.42 -24.02 50.62
N SER A 34 -28.72 -23.10 49.70
CA SER A 34 -28.09 -23.19 48.35
C SER A 34 -28.10 -21.91 47.49
N SER A 35 -28.09 -20.71 48.07
CA SER A 35 -28.01 -19.47 47.29
C SER A 35 -27.07 -18.45 47.93
N GLY A 36 -25.79 -18.85 48.02
CA GLY A 36 -24.71 -17.87 48.00
C GLY A 36 -24.55 -17.29 46.58
N PRO A 37 -23.83 -16.17 46.41
CA PRO A 37 -23.27 -15.85 45.10
C PRO A 37 -22.56 -17.11 44.58
N PRO A 38 -22.66 -17.46 43.28
CA PRO A 38 -21.91 -18.60 42.75
C PRO A 38 -20.46 -18.45 43.19
N ASP A 39 -19.97 -19.46 43.89
CA ASP A 39 -18.75 -19.50 44.67
C ASP A 39 -17.48 -19.53 43.80
N GLY A 40 -17.61 -19.13 42.53
CA GLY A 40 -16.50 -19.10 41.57
C GLY A 40 -15.85 -20.45 41.33
N GLN A 41 -16.45 -21.55 41.81
CA GLN A 41 -16.07 -22.90 41.41
C GLN A 41 -16.29 -22.96 39.90
N SER A 42 -15.19 -23.02 39.14
CA SER A 42 -15.20 -23.21 37.70
C SER A 42 -16.09 -24.43 37.40
N ILE A 43 -17.32 -24.19 36.93
CA ILE A 43 -18.16 -25.24 36.38
C ILE A 43 -17.52 -25.59 35.04
N ASP A 44 -16.76 -26.66 35.04
CA ASP A 44 -16.16 -27.24 33.84
C ASP A 44 -17.28 -27.45 32.80
N GLY A 45 -17.18 -26.78 31.64
CA GLY A 45 -18.13 -26.91 30.52
C GLY A 45 -19.27 -25.88 30.38
N GLN A 46 -19.27 -24.73 31.08
CA GLN A 46 -20.25 -23.65 30.82
C GLN A 46 -19.90 -22.76 29.62
N SER A 47 -18.62 -22.62 29.29
CA SER A 47 -18.19 -21.92 28.09
C SER A 47 -18.34 -22.85 26.89
N PRO A 48 -19.12 -22.48 25.85
CA PRO A 48 -19.01 -23.14 24.55
C PRO A 48 -17.54 -23.31 24.15
N SER A 49 -17.20 -24.36 23.39
CA SER A 49 -15.80 -24.70 23.09
C SER A 49 -15.00 -23.52 22.53
N GLN A 50 -15.65 -22.63 21.78
CA GLN A 50 -15.07 -21.40 21.22
C GLN A 50 -14.73 -20.30 22.26
N TYR A 51 -15.16 -20.43 23.51
CA TYR A 51 -14.87 -19.49 24.61
C TYR A 51 -14.05 -20.14 25.72
N GLN A 52 -13.44 -21.30 25.44
CA GLN A 52 -12.48 -21.91 26.35
C GLN A 52 -11.14 -21.15 26.27
N PRO A 53 -10.40 -20.98 27.37
CA PRO A 53 -9.13 -20.25 27.38
C PRO A 53 -8.12 -20.72 26.33
N ASP A 54 -8.09 -22.03 26.05
CA ASP A 54 -7.19 -22.61 25.04
C ASP A 54 -7.66 -22.37 23.60
N ALA A 55 -8.93 -21.97 23.42
CA ALA A 55 -9.54 -21.66 22.11
C ALA A 55 -9.60 -20.16 21.81
N VAL A 56 -9.22 -19.29 22.77
CA VAL A 56 -9.13 -17.83 22.57
C VAL A 56 -7.70 -17.36 22.31
N ASN A 57 -6.70 -18.23 22.51
CA ASN A 57 -5.33 -17.97 22.11
C ASN A 57 -5.14 -18.54 20.70
N ALA A 58 -5.54 -17.78 19.69
CA ALA A 58 -5.16 -18.12 18.32
C ALA A 58 -3.64 -17.95 18.19
N PRO A 59 -2.95 -18.84 17.45
CA PRO A 59 -1.57 -18.57 17.06
C PRO A 59 -1.54 -17.27 16.27
N VAL A 60 -0.59 -16.40 16.62
CA VAL A 60 -0.25 -15.23 15.82
C VAL A 60 0.85 -15.61 14.85
N ASP A 61 0.86 -15.01 13.67
CA ASP A 61 1.98 -15.15 12.75
C ASP A 61 3.25 -14.54 13.36
N PRO A 62 4.43 -15.03 12.99
CA PRO A 62 5.69 -14.44 13.45
C PRO A 62 5.82 -13.02 12.90
N GLU A 63 5.92 -12.03 13.78
CA GLU A 63 6.24 -10.63 13.45
C GLU A 63 7.76 -10.36 13.58
N GLU A 64 8.59 -11.31 13.13
CA GLU A 64 10.05 -11.27 13.30
C GLU A 64 10.74 -11.35 11.93
N GLY A 65 11.43 -10.29 11.51
CA GLY A 65 12.14 -10.30 10.24
C GLY A 65 12.94 -9.03 9.96
N GLN A 66 13.66 -9.01 8.84
CA GLN A 66 14.27 -7.82 8.29
C GLN A 66 14.03 -7.76 6.78
N ILE A 67 13.74 -6.57 6.27
CA ILE A 67 13.68 -6.35 4.83
C ILE A 67 15.11 -6.41 4.31
N SER A 68 15.39 -7.37 3.42
CA SER A 68 16.70 -7.52 2.78
C SER A 68 16.57 -7.20 1.30
N VAL A 69 17.49 -6.39 0.78
CA VAL A 69 17.49 -5.97 -0.62
C VAL A 69 18.72 -6.55 -1.29
N ASP A 70 18.51 -7.43 -2.25
CA ASP A 70 19.54 -8.08 -3.05
C ASP A 70 19.63 -7.39 -4.41
N ALA A 71 20.63 -6.53 -4.58
CA ALA A 71 20.92 -5.89 -5.86
C ALA A 71 22.43 -5.96 -6.14
N GLU A 72 22.80 -6.25 -7.40
CA GLU A 72 24.21 -6.34 -7.78
C GLU A 72 24.90 -4.96 -7.83
N ALA A 73 24.14 -3.95 -8.24
CA ALA A 73 24.59 -2.57 -8.38
C ALA A 73 24.47 -1.79 -7.06
N ARG A 74 25.01 -0.57 -7.01
CA ARG A 74 24.91 0.33 -5.86
C ARG A 74 24.63 1.75 -6.33
N GLY A 75 24.03 2.57 -5.47
CA GLY A 75 23.74 3.97 -5.75
C GLY A 75 22.55 4.20 -6.68
N GLN A 76 21.76 3.16 -6.93
CA GLN A 76 20.54 3.25 -7.72
C GLN A 76 19.45 3.99 -6.95
N ARG A 77 18.48 4.53 -7.70
CA ARG A 77 17.46 5.45 -7.21
C ARG A 77 16.06 4.94 -7.56
N ILE A 78 15.21 4.86 -6.55
CA ILE A 78 13.79 4.52 -6.70
C ILE A 78 12.96 5.80 -6.63
N LEU A 79 12.11 6.04 -7.63
CA LEU A 79 11.10 7.10 -7.59
C LEU A 79 9.81 6.57 -6.96
N VAL A 80 9.33 7.23 -5.91
CA VAL A 80 7.98 7.05 -5.39
C VAL A 80 7.06 8.09 -6.03
N ASP A 81 6.06 7.62 -6.78
CA ASP A 81 5.08 8.51 -7.38
C ASP A 81 4.18 9.17 -6.32
N THR A 82 4.00 10.49 -6.46
CA THR A 82 3.11 11.31 -5.63
C THR A 82 2.23 12.26 -6.45
N SER A 83 2.34 12.27 -7.79
CA SER A 83 1.63 13.23 -8.64
C SER A 83 0.16 12.88 -8.89
N HIS A 84 -0.26 11.68 -8.53
CA HIS A 84 -1.60 11.15 -8.82
C HIS A 84 -2.47 10.98 -7.57
N GLY A 85 -2.22 11.77 -6.52
CA GLY A 85 -2.94 11.66 -5.25
C GLY A 85 -2.71 10.31 -4.54
N ASN A 86 -1.53 9.73 -4.79
CA ASN A 86 -1.05 8.46 -4.23
C ASN A 86 -1.29 8.40 -2.72
N GLN A 87 -1.80 7.27 -2.25
CA GLN A 87 -2.13 7.06 -0.84
C GLN A 87 -0.92 6.48 -0.11
N VAL A 88 0.14 7.28 -0.03
CA VAL A 88 1.39 6.92 0.66
C VAL A 88 1.98 8.14 1.34
N SER A 89 2.52 7.94 2.54
CA SER A 89 3.28 8.92 3.29
C SER A 89 4.72 8.46 3.48
N GLU A 90 5.65 9.40 3.63
CA GLU A 90 7.06 9.09 3.91
C GLU A 90 7.22 8.23 5.17
N SER A 91 6.40 8.48 6.19
CA SER A 91 6.41 7.70 7.44
C SER A 91 6.00 6.24 7.25
N GLU A 92 5.10 5.95 6.31
CA GLU A 92 4.72 4.56 6.01
C GLU A 92 5.86 3.80 5.33
N LEU A 93 6.73 4.52 4.60
CA LEU A 93 7.85 3.95 3.87
C LEU A 93 9.17 3.98 4.66
N GLU A 94 9.21 4.51 5.89
CA GLU A 94 10.45 4.58 6.70
C GLU A 94 11.21 3.25 6.78
N PRO A 95 10.58 2.09 7.07
CA PRO A 95 11.28 0.80 7.08
C PRO A 95 11.87 0.42 5.72
N ILE A 96 11.15 0.72 4.63
CA ILE A 96 11.62 0.48 3.26
C ILE A 96 12.81 1.41 2.93
N ILE A 97 12.72 2.68 3.30
CA ILE A 97 13.80 3.65 3.11
C ILE A 97 15.06 3.21 3.86
N GLU A 98 14.91 2.75 5.10
CA GLU A 98 16.02 2.22 5.91
C GLU A 98 16.68 1.04 5.22
N ALA A 99 15.90 0.03 4.78
CA ALA A 99 16.43 -1.14 4.07
C ALA A 99 17.14 -0.77 2.76
N VAL A 100 16.55 0.12 1.95
CA VAL A 100 17.16 0.61 0.70
C VAL A 100 18.45 1.39 0.98
N PHE A 101 18.49 2.18 2.05
CA PHE A 101 19.68 2.92 2.46
C PHE A 101 20.79 1.97 2.95
N GLU A 102 20.46 0.97 3.76
CA GLU A 102 21.42 -0.05 4.22
C GLU A 102 22.02 -0.84 3.06
N ALA A 103 21.25 -1.11 2.01
CA ALA A 103 21.72 -1.73 0.77
C ALA A 103 22.56 -0.77 -0.11
N GLY A 104 22.56 0.54 0.18
CA GLY A 104 23.39 1.54 -0.51
C GLY A 104 22.71 2.20 -1.71
N HIS A 105 21.39 2.28 -1.70
CA HIS A 105 20.56 2.90 -2.73
C HIS A 105 19.78 4.09 -2.13
N THR A 106 18.93 4.75 -2.92
CA THR A 106 18.16 5.93 -2.47
C THR A 106 16.71 5.87 -2.93
N VAL A 107 15.79 6.32 -2.08
CA VAL A 107 14.38 6.54 -2.42
C VAL A 107 14.11 8.04 -2.52
N GLU A 108 13.49 8.49 -3.60
CA GLU A 108 13.08 9.87 -3.81
C GLU A 108 11.56 9.97 -4.02
N TYR A 109 10.95 11.03 -3.50
CA TYR A 109 9.50 11.25 -3.55
C TYR A 109 9.13 12.30 -4.57
N GLY A 110 8.25 11.92 -5.50
CA GLY A 110 7.81 12.79 -6.57
C GLY A 110 8.98 13.26 -7.46
N THR A 111 8.64 14.12 -8.40
CA THR A 111 9.60 14.59 -9.40
C THR A 111 10.43 15.76 -8.89
N ALA A 112 11.73 15.77 -9.18
CA ALA A 112 12.59 16.90 -8.84
C ALA A 112 12.18 18.20 -9.57
N GLY A 113 12.00 19.29 -8.81
CA GLY A 113 11.80 20.64 -9.35
C GLY A 113 10.47 20.83 -10.07
N THR A 114 10.54 21.16 -11.37
CA THR A 114 9.35 21.40 -12.22
C THR A 114 9.20 20.36 -13.33
N ALA A 115 9.95 19.26 -13.27
CA ALA A 115 9.82 18.17 -14.23
C ALA A 115 8.45 17.50 -14.09
N SER A 116 7.89 17.02 -15.20
CA SER A 116 6.71 16.17 -15.15
C SER A 116 7.08 14.73 -14.74
N PHE A 117 6.10 13.93 -14.34
CA PHE A 117 6.31 12.51 -14.05
C PHE A 117 6.99 11.80 -15.24
N ALA A 118 6.45 11.98 -16.45
CA ALA A 118 7.00 11.43 -17.68
C ALA A 118 8.47 11.82 -17.92
N ASP A 119 8.82 13.10 -17.74
CA ASP A 119 10.20 13.60 -17.97
C ASP A 119 11.20 13.10 -16.90
N SER A 120 10.69 12.63 -15.77
CA SER A 120 11.51 12.21 -14.63
C SER A 120 11.95 10.76 -14.69
N LEU A 121 11.20 9.88 -15.38
CA LEU A 121 11.38 8.42 -15.32
C LEU A 121 12.81 7.98 -15.62
N GLY A 122 13.42 8.52 -16.69
CA GLY A 122 14.79 8.18 -17.09
C GLY A 122 15.89 8.64 -16.11
N GLN A 123 15.53 9.29 -15.00
CA GLN A 123 16.47 9.62 -13.93
C GLN A 123 16.53 8.52 -12.87
N TYR A 124 15.62 7.56 -12.87
CA TYR A 124 15.46 6.58 -11.80
C TYR A 124 15.62 5.15 -12.32
N ASP A 125 16.20 4.31 -11.50
CA ASP A 125 16.46 2.90 -11.80
C ASP A 125 15.21 2.03 -11.58
N GLY A 126 14.31 2.45 -10.68
CA GLY A 126 13.01 1.83 -10.46
C GLY A 126 11.92 2.84 -10.08
N VAL A 127 10.67 2.47 -10.28
CA VAL A 127 9.50 3.31 -9.95
C VAL A 127 8.50 2.54 -9.08
N LEU A 128 8.18 3.10 -7.91
CA LEU A 128 7.16 2.61 -7.00
C LEU A 128 5.91 3.50 -7.06
N ILE A 129 4.78 2.91 -7.43
CA ILE A 129 3.48 3.58 -7.54
C ILE A 129 2.55 3.00 -6.47
N VAL A 130 2.31 3.75 -5.39
CA VAL A 130 1.47 3.30 -4.28
C VAL A 130 0.08 3.94 -4.35
N GLN A 131 -0.94 3.12 -4.57
CA GLN A 131 -2.37 3.45 -4.58
C GLN A 131 -2.68 4.85 -5.14
N PRO A 132 -2.38 5.13 -6.42
CA PRO A 132 -2.77 6.36 -7.10
C PRO A 132 -4.29 6.47 -7.17
N LEU A 133 -4.81 7.67 -6.94
CA LEU A 133 -6.25 7.98 -7.04
C LEU A 133 -6.61 8.66 -8.37
N GLY A 134 -5.64 9.31 -9.01
CA GLY A 134 -5.76 9.92 -10.33
C GLY A 134 -5.46 8.95 -11.46
N SER A 135 -6.04 9.22 -12.63
CA SER A 135 -5.67 8.58 -13.89
C SER A 135 -4.41 9.23 -14.47
N TYR A 136 -3.59 8.43 -15.15
CA TYR A 136 -2.41 8.91 -15.87
C TYR A 136 -2.82 9.47 -17.24
N SER A 137 -2.17 10.54 -17.69
CA SER A 137 -2.34 11.11 -19.02
C SER A 137 -1.89 10.13 -20.13
N GLU A 138 -2.13 10.47 -21.41
CA GLU A 138 -1.61 9.65 -22.51
C GLU A 138 -0.09 9.69 -22.56
N GLU A 139 0.48 10.88 -22.37
CA GLU A 139 1.91 11.13 -22.33
C GLU A 139 2.60 10.34 -21.21
N GLU A 140 2.03 10.31 -19.99
CA GLU A 140 2.60 9.55 -18.88
C GLU A 140 2.51 8.04 -19.08
N ARG A 141 1.43 7.55 -19.71
CA ARG A 141 1.28 6.13 -20.02
C ARG A 141 2.25 5.68 -21.09
N ASP A 142 2.47 6.50 -22.10
CA ASP A 142 3.44 6.20 -23.16
C ASP A 142 4.87 6.24 -22.60
N ALA A 143 5.18 7.22 -21.74
CA ALA A 143 6.48 7.29 -21.06
C ALA A 143 6.73 6.12 -20.11
N LEU A 144 5.72 5.64 -19.37
CA LEU A 144 5.83 4.43 -18.55
C LEU A 144 6.10 3.18 -19.40
N GLN A 145 5.42 3.06 -20.55
CA GLN A 145 5.65 1.94 -21.46
C GLN A 145 7.07 2.00 -22.03
N GLU A 146 7.52 3.16 -22.52
CA GLU A 146 8.88 3.35 -23.03
C GLU A 146 9.93 3.04 -21.95
N TYR A 147 9.74 3.55 -20.72
CA TYR A 147 10.61 3.26 -19.59
C TYR A 147 10.74 1.76 -19.30
N THR A 148 9.62 1.03 -19.32
CA THR A 148 9.61 -0.41 -19.07
C THR A 148 10.13 -1.23 -20.25
N ASP A 149 9.86 -0.80 -21.49
CA ASP A 149 10.41 -1.42 -22.71
C ASP A 149 11.94 -1.27 -22.77
N ASP A 150 12.48 -0.17 -22.23
CA ASP A 150 13.92 0.09 -22.15
C ASP A 150 14.62 -0.63 -20.97
N GLY A 151 13.87 -1.36 -20.13
CA GLY A 151 14.43 -2.16 -19.03
C GLY A 151 14.24 -1.56 -17.63
N GLY A 152 13.66 -0.37 -17.51
CA GLY A 152 13.26 0.22 -16.24
C GLY A 152 12.14 -0.58 -15.59
N ARG A 153 12.12 -0.71 -14.26
CA ARG A 153 11.18 -1.59 -13.56
C ARG A 153 10.19 -0.81 -12.70
N VAL A 154 8.93 -1.27 -12.71
CA VAL A 154 7.81 -0.59 -12.05
C VAL A 154 7.08 -1.55 -11.14
N VAL A 155 6.83 -1.13 -9.90
CA VAL A 155 5.94 -1.82 -8.96
C VAL A 155 4.74 -0.93 -8.69
N VAL A 156 3.54 -1.47 -8.88
CA VAL A 156 2.27 -0.81 -8.60
C VAL A 156 1.58 -1.54 -7.45
N LEU A 157 1.42 -0.86 -6.33
CA LEU A 157 0.65 -1.33 -5.19
C LEU A 157 -0.73 -0.69 -5.27
N ALA A 158 -1.79 -1.48 -5.18
CA ALA A 158 -3.14 -1.00 -5.41
C ALA A 158 -4.12 -1.54 -4.35
N GLU A 159 -5.20 -0.81 -4.10
CA GLU A 159 -6.30 -1.27 -3.23
C GLU A 159 -7.59 -1.35 -4.05
N PRO A 160 -8.47 -2.33 -3.77
CA PRO A 160 -9.79 -2.41 -4.36
C PRO A 160 -10.63 -1.18 -3.97
N THR A 161 -11.79 -1.02 -4.60
CA THR A 161 -12.69 0.09 -4.24
C THR A 161 -13.20 -0.08 -2.80
N GLN A 162 -13.06 0.99 -2.00
CA GLN A 162 -13.46 1.02 -0.60
C GLN A 162 -14.37 2.20 -0.28
N THR A 163 -15.22 2.04 0.73
CA THR A 163 -15.97 3.15 1.34
C THR A 163 -15.28 3.57 2.63
N ARG A 164 -14.76 4.81 2.66
CA ARG A 164 -14.16 5.41 3.85
C ARG A 164 -15.20 6.27 4.58
N LEU A 165 -15.30 6.08 5.89
CA LEU A 165 -16.15 6.88 6.76
C LEU A 165 -15.32 8.00 7.38
N SER A 166 -15.73 9.25 7.18
CA SER A 166 -15.18 10.41 7.86
C SER A 166 -16.01 10.69 9.12
N THR A 167 -15.40 10.57 10.30
CA THR A 167 -16.06 10.72 11.61
C THR A 167 -15.84 12.11 12.23
N GLY A 168 -15.87 13.17 11.41
CA GLY A 168 -15.76 14.57 11.86
C GLY A 168 -17.07 15.14 12.44
N PHE A 169 -17.16 16.48 12.52
CA PHE A 169 -18.36 17.20 12.98
C PHE A 169 -19.64 16.81 12.20
N THR A 170 -19.47 16.32 10.96
CA THR A 170 -20.51 15.66 10.17
C THR A 170 -20.02 14.29 9.75
N GLN A 171 -20.84 13.25 9.88
CA GLN A 171 -20.53 11.94 9.32
C GLN A 171 -20.73 11.99 7.80
N SER A 172 -19.69 11.68 7.04
CA SER A 172 -19.77 11.55 5.58
C SER A 172 -19.02 10.30 5.12
N THR A 173 -19.52 9.65 4.07
CA THR A 173 -18.86 8.52 3.43
C THR A 173 -18.29 8.96 2.09
N THR A 174 -17.07 8.53 1.77
CA THR A 174 -16.42 8.77 0.49
C THR A 174 -15.92 7.44 -0.07
N THR A 175 -16.12 7.24 -1.37
CA THR A 175 -15.57 6.07 -2.07
C THR A 175 -14.18 6.41 -2.57
N VAL A 176 -13.22 5.54 -2.31
CA VAL A 176 -11.85 5.62 -2.79
C VAL A 176 -11.59 4.39 -3.65
N SER A 177 -10.99 4.61 -4.82
CA SER A 177 -10.76 3.56 -5.82
C SER A 177 -9.38 3.77 -6.44
N PHE A 178 -8.78 2.66 -6.87
CA PHE A 178 -7.56 2.69 -7.68
C PHE A 178 -7.76 3.45 -9.00
N GLY A 179 -7.00 4.52 -9.19
CA GLY A 179 -7.13 5.47 -10.29
C GLY A 179 -6.38 5.08 -11.57
N ALA A 180 -5.39 4.18 -11.47
CA ALA A 180 -4.44 3.94 -12.56
C ALA A 180 -4.74 2.72 -13.44
N ASN A 181 -6.00 2.24 -13.44
CA ASN A 181 -6.40 1.14 -14.33
C ASN A 181 -6.07 1.45 -15.81
N ASN A 182 -6.16 2.71 -16.24
CA ASN A 182 -5.85 3.10 -17.61
C ASN A 182 -4.35 2.98 -17.98
N ALA A 183 -3.47 2.93 -16.97
CA ALA A 183 -2.04 2.65 -17.14
C ALA A 183 -1.77 1.14 -17.06
N THR A 184 -2.26 0.46 -16.02
CA THR A 184 -2.00 -0.98 -15.81
C THR A 184 -2.62 -1.87 -16.88
N GLU A 185 -3.73 -1.45 -17.49
CA GLU A 185 -4.40 -2.20 -18.57
C GLU A 185 -3.50 -2.39 -19.80
N ARG A 186 -2.53 -1.49 -20.04
CA ARG A 186 -1.55 -1.66 -21.14
C ARG A 186 -0.63 -2.86 -20.92
N TYR A 187 -0.39 -3.20 -19.66
CA TYR A 187 0.36 -4.38 -19.23
C TYR A 187 -0.55 -5.61 -19.01
N GLY A 188 -1.81 -5.56 -19.45
CA GLY A 188 -2.75 -6.67 -19.35
C GLY A 188 -3.36 -6.87 -17.96
N VAL A 189 -3.25 -5.91 -17.04
CA VAL A 189 -3.74 -6.06 -15.66
C VAL A 189 -4.72 -4.95 -15.27
N ARG A 190 -5.82 -5.34 -14.62
CA ARG A 190 -6.81 -4.40 -14.08
C ARG A 190 -7.18 -4.78 -12.64
N MET A 191 -7.35 -3.78 -11.76
CA MET A 191 -7.87 -3.98 -10.41
C MET A 191 -9.33 -4.48 -10.46
N GLY A 192 -9.60 -5.54 -9.71
CA GLY A 192 -10.92 -6.08 -9.46
C GLY A 192 -11.82 -5.10 -8.70
N SER A 193 -13.13 -5.29 -8.81
CA SER A 193 -14.10 -4.33 -8.28
C SER A 193 -14.38 -4.46 -6.77
N GLU A 194 -13.95 -5.55 -6.14
CA GLU A 194 -14.33 -5.90 -4.77
C GLU A 194 -13.10 -6.33 -3.97
N GLN A 195 -13.11 -6.05 -2.67
CA GLN A 195 -12.17 -6.64 -1.71
C GLN A 195 -12.41 -8.15 -1.60
N LEU A 196 -11.39 -8.90 -1.21
CA LEU A 196 -11.45 -10.31 -0.88
C LEU A 196 -11.62 -10.54 0.62
N TYR A 197 -12.08 -11.74 0.98
CA TYR A 197 -12.15 -12.21 2.35
C TYR A 197 -12.10 -13.74 2.41
N ASN A 198 -11.60 -14.29 3.50
CA ASN A 198 -11.61 -15.72 3.80
C ASN A 198 -12.04 -15.94 5.26
N VAL A 199 -12.86 -16.95 5.51
CA VAL A 199 -13.41 -17.27 6.85
C VAL A 199 -12.82 -18.54 7.43
N ASP A 200 -11.92 -19.19 6.70
CA ASP A 200 -11.16 -20.32 7.21
C ASP A 200 -9.95 -19.77 7.98
N ASP A 201 -9.86 -20.10 9.26
CA ASP A 201 -8.80 -19.64 10.17
C ASP A 201 -7.39 -20.03 9.69
N ALA A 202 -7.26 -21.06 8.84
CA ALA A 202 -5.98 -21.43 8.24
C ALA A 202 -5.64 -20.64 6.96
N ALA A 203 -6.51 -19.73 6.53
CA ALA A 203 -6.43 -18.99 5.27
C ALA A 203 -6.53 -17.46 5.49
N ASN A 204 -6.50 -17.00 6.74
CA ASN A 204 -6.49 -15.60 7.11
C ASN A 204 -5.68 -15.38 8.39
N ASP A 205 -5.08 -14.20 8.52
CA ASP A 205 -4.36 -13.80 9.72
C ASP A 205 -5.31 -13.24 10.78
N ASN A 206 -6.05 -14.14 11.43
CA ASN A 206 -6.93 -13.85 12.56
C ASN A 206 -7.99 -12.75 12.33
N ASN A 207 -8.16 -12.35 11.08
CA ASN A 207 -9.07 -11.34 10.57
C ASN A 207 -9.49 -11.81 9.19
N PHE A 208 -10.79 -12.07 9.02
CA PHE A 208 -11.33 -12.62 7.78
C PHE A 208 -11.05 -11.78 6.52
N LYS A 209 -10.61 -10.52 6.65
CA LYS A 209 -10.18 -9.65 5.55
C LYS A 209 -8.68 -9.70 5.27
N ALA A 210 -7.87 -10.04 6.27
CA ALA A 210 -6.44 -10.28 6.16
C ALA A 210 -6.22 -11.68 5.58
N ILE A 211 -6.35 -11.80 4.27
CA ILE A 211 -6.26 -13.08 3.59
C ILE A 211 -4.81 -13.45 3.28
N TYR A 212 -4.51 -14.74 3.38
CA TYR A 212 -3.26 -15.28 2.91
C TYR A 212 -3.25 -15.43 1.39
N ALA A 213 -2.08 -15.23 0.79
CA ALA A 213 -1.79 -15.59 -0.59
C ALA A 213 -0.46 -16.34 -0.66
N SER A 214 -0.37 -17.29 -1.58
CA SER A 214 0.82 -18.14 -1.73
C SER A 214 1.39 -18.05 -3.15
N PRO A 215 2.70 -18.30 -3.31
CA PRO A 215 3.34 -18.39 -4.62
C PRO A 215 2.62 -19.35 -5.56
N SER A 216 2.48 -18.93 -6.82
CA SER A 216 1.96 -19.76 -7.91
C SER A 216 3.07 -20.51 -8.68
N GLY A 217 4.33 -20.28 -8.29
CA GLY A 217 5.54 -20.91 -8.83
C GLY A 217 6.80 -20.23 -8.29
N ASP A 218 7.95 -20.78 -8.65
CA ASP A 218 9.26 -20.24 -8.25
C ASP A 218 9.66 -19.03 -9.13
N GLY A 219 10.36 -18.05 -8.55
CA GLY A 219 10.89 -16.89 -9.27
C GLY A 219 11.39 -15.80 -8.32
N GLU A 220 11.98 -14.74 -8.88
CA GLU A 220 12.59 -13.65 -8.08
C GLU A 220 11.63 -12.95 -7.11
N LEU A 221 10.32 -12.98 -7.38
CA LEU A 221 9.30 -12.39 -6.51
C LEU A 221 8.83 -13.33 -5.39
N THR A 222 9.06 -14.63 -5.54
CA THR A 222 8.55 -15.68 -4.63
C THR A 222 9.68 -16.39 -3.87
N ASP A 223 10.94 -16.05 -4.14
CA ASP A 223 12.07 -16.65 -3.45
C ASP A 223 12.03 -16.33 -1.96
N GLY A 224 12.20 -17.35 -1.13
CA GLY A 224 12.11 -17.23 0.33
C GLY A 224 10.71 -16.95 0.89
N VAL A 225 9.66 -16.86 0.07
CA VAL A 225 8.29 -16.55 0.51
C VAL A 225 7.45 -17.83 0.50
N GLU A 226 6.93 -18.25 1.66
CA GLU A 226 5.93 -19.31 1.75
C GLU A 226 4.52 -18.72 1.65
N THR A 227 4.24 -17.63 2.37
CA THR A 227 2.92 -16.99 2.44
C THR A 227 3.04 -15.50 2.72
N ILE A 228 2.21 -14.69 2.04
CA ILE A 228 2.03 -13.26 2.32
C ILE A 228 0.62 -13.00 2.82
N THR A 229 0.42 -11.93 3.58
CA THR A 229 -0.90 -11.52 4.08
C THR A 229 -1.27 -10.12 3.62
N PHE A 230 -2.54 -9.92 3.29
CA PHE A 230 -3.09 -8.67 2.77
C PHE A 230 -4.41 -8.30 3.47
N ASP A 231 -4.41 -7.28 4.34
CA ASP A 231 -5.60 -6.80 5.08
C ASP A 231 -6.65 -6.11 4.19
N THR A 232 -6.20 -5.52 3.08
CA THR A 232 -7.03 -4.79 2.11
C THR A 232 -7.07 -5.49 0.75
N ALA A 233 -6.83 -6.80 0.71
CA ALA A 233 -6.67 -7.56 -0.53
C ALA A 233 -7.78 -7.33 -1.57
N GLY A 234 -7.39 -6.87 -2.76
CA GLY A 234 -8.19 -6.94 -3.97
C GLY A 234 -7.91 -8.23 -4.76
N TYR A 235 -8.19 -8.19 -6.05
CA TYR A 235 -7.76 -9.22 -7.00
C TYR A 235 -7.45 -8.58 -8.35
N ALA A 236 -6.55 -9.18 -9.10
CA ALA A 236 -6.20 -8.75 -10.44
C ALA A 236 -7.07 -9.49 -11.48
N VAL A 237 -7.61 -8.74 -12.43
CA VAL A 237 -8.16 -9.28 -13.67
C VAL A 237 -7.03 -9.25 -14.70
N VAL A 238 -6.64 -10.43 -15.17
CA VAL A 238 -5.43 -10.65 -15.98
C VAL A 238 -5.83 -10.97 -17.43
N ASN A 239 -5.09 -10.41 -18.39
CA ASN A 239 -5.22 -10.63 -19.83
C ASN A 239 -3.83 -10.63 -20.50
N GLY A 240 -3.73 -11.18 -21.70
CA GLY A 240 -2.49 -11.20 -22.48
C GLY A 240 -1.41 -12.07 -21.84
N ASP A 241 -0.19 -11.54 -21.82
CA ASP A 241 1.02 -12.24 -21.37
C ASP A 241 1.34 -12.01 -19.89
N ALA A 242 0.44 -11.37 -19.14
CA ALA A 242 0.62 -11.15 -17.71
C ALA A 242 0.51 -12.48 -16.92
N GLU A 243 1.46 -12.72 -16.03
CA GLU A 243 1.60 -13.96 -15.26
C GLU A 243 1.24 -13.76 -13.79
N THR A 244 0.36 -14.62 -13.27
CA THR A 244 0.06 -14.67 -11.84
C THR A 244 1.27 -15.21 -11.07
N LYS A 245 1.74 -14.45 -10.07
CA LYS A 245 2.84 -14.83 -9.20
C LYS A 245 2.37 -15.27 -7.82
N PHE A 246 1.30 -14.67 -7.31
CA PHE A 246 0.64 -15.09 -6.07
C PHE A 246 -0.86 -15.23 -6.27
N THR A 247 -1.42 -16.22 -5.59
CA THR A 247 -2.85 -16.54 -5.61
C THR A 247 -3.39 -16.55 -4.19
N ALA A 248 -4.55 -15.93 -3.97
CA ALA A 248 -5.24 -15.96 -2.68
C ALA A 248 -5.54 -17.40 -2.26
N ALA A 249 -5.46 -17.67 -0.96
CA ALA A 249 -5.70 -18.98 -0.37
C ALA A 249 -7.08 -19.55 -0.77
N ASP A 250 -7.16 -20.88 -0.81
CA ASP A 250 -8.37 -21.60 -1.18
C ASP A 250 -9.58 -21.17 -0.32
N GLY A 251 -10.76 -21.13 -0.95
CA GLY A 251 -11.99 -20.74 -0.26
C GLY A 251 -12.22 -19.24 -0.14
N THR A 252 -11.25 -18.40 -0.54
CA THR A 252 -11.38 -16.94 -0.62
C THR A 252 -12.55 -16.50 -1.50
N ARG A 253 -13.21 -15.42 -1.11
CA ARG A 253 -14.40 -14.88 -1.78
C ARG A 253 -14.36 -13.37 -1.91
N THR A 254 -15.09 -12.83 -2.87
CA THR A 254 -15.33 -11.37 -2.94
C THR A 254 -16.26 -10.90 -1.82
N LEU A 255 -15.96 -9.75 -1.21
CA LEU A 255 -16.62 -9.28 0.01
C LEU A 255 -18.11 -8.98 -0.16
N GLU A 256 -18.51 -8.34 -1.26
CA GLU A 256 -19.90 -7.90 -1.44
C GLU A 256 -20.75 -9.03 -2.04
N THR A 257 -20.25 -9.64 -3.12
CA THR A 257 -20.99 -10.64 -3.89
C THR A 257 -20.76 -12.08 -3.43
N ARG A 258 -19.79 -12.32 -2.53
CA ARG A 258 -19.44 -13.63 -1.97
C ARG A 258 -19.14 -14.68 -3.04
N ARG A 259 -18.62 -14.26 -4.18
CA ARG A 259 -18.26 -15.16 -5.27
C ARG A 259 -17.02 -15.94 -4.86
N THR A 260 -17.02 -17.23 -5.13
CA THR A 260 -15.84 -18.10 -4.99
C THR A 260 -15.05 -18.08 -6.29
N GLY A 261 -13.74 -18.19 -6.20
CA GLY A 261 -12.85 -18.28 -7.34
C GLY A 261 -11.41 -18.47 -6.91
N THR A 262 -10.54 -18.52 -7.90
CA THR A 262 -9.09 -18.42 -7.73
C THR A 262 -8.72 -16.98 -8.08
N TYR A 263 -8.18 -16.24 -7.11
CA TYR A 263 -7.93 -14.81 -7.25
C TYR A 263 -6.43 -14.54 -7.30
N ALA A 264 -5.96 -13.94 -8.40
CA ALA A 264 -4.59 -13.47 -8.52
C ALA A 264 -4.41 -12.22 -7.65
N THR A 265 -3.37 -12.20 -6.82
CA THR A 265 -3.09 -11.09 -5.89
C THR A 265 -1.80 -10.36 -6.21
N VAL A 266 -0.86 -11.04 -6.86
CA VAL A 266 0.36 -10.45 -7.44
C VAL A 266 0.48 -10.94 -8.87
N VAL A 267 0.66 -10.01 -9.80
CA VAL A 267 0.78 -10.29 -11.23
C VAL A 267 2.01 -9.57 -11.77
N ARG A 268 2.74 -10.23 -12.67
CA ARG A 268 3.87 -9.62 -13.36
C ARG A 268 3.66 -9.67 -14.87
N ASN A 269 3.99 -8.58 -15.54
CA ASN A 269 4.15 -8.54 -16.99
C ASN A 269 5.50 -7.88 -17.27
N ASP A 270 6.49 -8.70 -17.66
CA ASP A 270 7.87 -8.28 -17.89
C ASP A 270 8.44 -7.40 -16.75
N ASN A 271 8.61 -6.11 -17.02
CA ASN A 271 9.20 -5.13 -16.11
C ASN A 271 8.17 -4.39 -15.22
N MET A 272 6.91 -4.83 -15.22
CA MET A 272 5.86 -4.31 -14.33
C MET A 272 5.33 -5.39 -13.38
N VAL A 273 5.27 -5.07 -12.08
CA VAL A 273 4.61 -5.89 -11.05
C VAL A 273 3.42 -5.13 -10.49
N PHE A 274 2.28 -5.81 -10.42
CA PHE A 274 1.03 -5.30 -9.88
C PHE A 274 0.62 -6.12 -8.64
N VAL A 275 0.52 -5.45 -7.49
CA VAL A 275 0.11 -6.03 -6.21
C VAL A 275 -1.26 -5.48 -5.85
N THR A 276 -2.21 -6.35 -5.52
CA THR A 276 -3.60 -5.98 -5.25
C THR A 276 -3.85 -5.53 -3.81
N ASP A 277 -2.78 -5.20 -3.09
CA ASP A 277 -2.81 -4.58 -1.78
C ASP A 277 -1.67 -3.55 -1.68
N SER A 278 -1.88 -2.44 -0.97
CA SER A 278 -0.83 -1.48 -0.63
C SER A 278 -0.66 -1.28 0.87
N THR A 279 -1.41 -2.01 1.68
CA THR A 279 -1.38 -1.90 3.14
C THR A 279 -0.31 -2.76 3.77
N PHE A 280 0.14 -3.83 3.11
CA PHE A 280 1.23 -4.72 3.58
C PHE A 280 2.57 -4.00 3.81
N ILE A 281 2.78 -2.81 3.23
CA ILE A 281 3.99 -2.00 3.48
C ILE A 281 3.89 -1.12 4.74
N ARG A 282 2.73 -1.08 5.41
CA ARG A 282 2.57 -0.32 6.66
C ARG A 282 3.31 -1.01 7.78
N SER A 283 3.83 -0.23 8.72
CA SER A 283 4.59 -0.76 9.86
C SER A 283 3.83 -1.78 10.73
N SER A 284 2.49 -1.81 10.67
CA SER A 284 1.68 -2.80 11.37
C SER A 284 1.55 -4.14 10.65
N GLU A 285 1.86 -4.19 9.34
CA GLU A 285 1.64 -5.35 8.48
C GLU A 285 2.93 -5.90 7.88
N ILE A 286 4.01 -5.12 7.94
CA ILE A 286 5.23 -5.35 7.17
C ILE A 286 5.98 -6.62 7.56
N TYR A 287 5.80 -7.08 8.80
CA TYR A 287 6.43 -8.28 9.34
C TYR A 287 5.43 -9.42 9.50
N ASP A 288 4.19 -9.28 9.01
CA ASP A 288 3.21 -10.35 9.12
C ASP A 288 3.47 -11.40 8.02
N ALA A 289 3.44 -12.67 8.41
CA ALA A 289 3.84 -13.80 7.57
C ALA A 289 5.23 -13.58 6.96
N ASP A 290 5.38 -13.62 5.63
CA ASP A 290 6.64 -13.33 4.93
C ASP A 290 6.60 -12.00 4.16
N ASN A 291 5.79 -11.03 4.62
CA ASN A 291 5.62 -9.74 3.93
C ASN A 291 6.95 -8.98 3.77
N GLU A 292 7.86 -9.05 4.74
CA GLU A 292 9.15 -8.37 4.70
C GLU A 292 10.09 -8.99 3.65
N VAL A 293 10.01 -10.31 3.47
CA VAL A 293 10.74 -11.03 2.42
C VAL A 293 10.18 -10.65 1.05
N PHE A 294 8.85 -10.64 0.90
CA PHE A 294 8.21 -10.22 -0.34
C PHE A 294 8.52 -8.75 -0.70
N ILE A 295 8.54 -7.85 0.29
CA ILE A 295 8.96 -6.45 0.09
C ILE A 295 10.43 -6.40 -0.35
N GLY A 296 11.31 -7.18 0.27
CA GLY A 296 12.69 -7.32 -0.17
C GLY A 296 12.80 -7.73 -1.64
N ASN A 297 12.00 -8.71 -2.05
CA ASN A 297 11.94 -9.17 -3.45
C ASN A 297 11.41 -8.08 -4.40
N LEU A 298 10.42 -7.28 -3.99
CA LEU A 298 9.93 -6.15 -4.79
C LEU A 298 10.98 -5.05 -4.96
N LEU A 299 11.74 -4.75 -3.90
CA LEU A 299 12.81 -3.75 -3.94
C LEU A 299 13.99 -4.22 -4.80
N SER A 300 14.39 -5.48 -4.63
CA SER A 300 15.40 -6.14 -5.47
C SER A 300 14.95 -6.13 -6.93
N PHE A 301 13.68 -6.49 -7.19
CA PHE A 301 13.09 -6.38 -8.51
C PHE A 301 13.20 -4.95 -9.05
N LEU A 302 12.81 -3.91 -8.31
CA LEU A 302 12.91 -2.52 -8.79
C LEU A 302 14.35 -2.10 -9.13
N LEU A 303 15.33 -2.59 -8.38
CA LEU A 303 16.73 -2.21 -8.51
C LEU A 303 17.48 -3.02 -9.57
N ASP A 304 17.05 -4.23 -9.90
CA ASP A 304 17.70 -5.04 -10.94
C ASP A 304 17.31 -4.65 -12.38
N GLY A 305 16.64 -3.51 -12.57
CA GLY A 305 16.30 -2.99 -13.89
C GLY A 305 17.49 -2.37 -14.62
N GLU A 306 17.61 -2.60 -15.92
CA GLU A 306 18.54 -1.86 -16.79
C GLU A 306 17.92 -0.54 -17.27
N ALA A 307 17.47 0.31 -16.35
CA ALA A 307 16.90 1.60 -16.71
C ALA A 307 17.86 2.40 -17.62
N PRO A 308 17.33 3.22 -18.57
CA PRO A 308 18.16 4.03 -19.46
C PRO A 308 19.17 4.85 -18.67
N ASP A 309 20.46 4.77 -19.04
CA ASP A 309 21.54 5.48 -18.35
C ASP A 309 21.21 6.97 -18.19
N PRO A 310 20.97 7.47 -16.94
CA PRO A 310 20.63 8.87 -16.70
C PRO A 310 21.78 9.83 -17.08
N GLY A 311 22.97 9.29 -17.38
CA GLY A 311 24.18 10.00 -17.79
C GLY A 311 24.48 10.02 -19.29
N GLY A 312 23.58 9.54 -20.16
CA GLY A 312 23.76 9.51 -21.62
C GLY A 312 23.94 10.87 -22.33
N ALA A 313 23.87 11.99 -21.60
CA ALA A 313 24.42 13.26 -22.09
C ALA A 313 25.95 13.22 -21.97
N ALA A 314 26.61 12.82 -23.07
CA ALA A 314 28.06 12.81 -23.28
C ALA A 314 28.83 13.66 -22.26
N SER A 315 29.49 12.97 -21.32
CA SER A 315 30.49 13.56 -20.44
C SER A 315 31.54 14.23 -21.33
N THR A 316 31.40 15.54 -21.53
CA THR A 316 32.42 16.32 -22.21
C THR A 316 33.49 16.58 -21.16
N ASP A 317 34.42 15.65 -21.07
CA ASP A 317 35.63 15.77 -20.26
C ASP A 317 36.32 17.11 -20.59
N PRO A 318 36.43 18.08 -19.66
CA PRO A 318 37.32 19.21 -19.83
C PRO A 318 38.73 18.75 -19.49
N GLY A 319 39.29 17.89 -20.35
CA GLY A 319 40.67 17.45 -20.31
C GLY A 319 41.62 18.60 -20.62
N PHE A 320 42.10 19.27 -19.58
CA PHE A 320 43.27 20.14 -19.65
C PHE A 320 44.55 19.29 -19.71
N GLY A 321 45.31 19.37 -20.81
CA GLY A 321 46.77 19.22 -20.74
C GLY A 321 47.53 18.51 -21.88
N ALA A 322 48.14 19.35 -22.72
CA ALA A 322 49.53 19.27 -23.23
C ALA A 322 49.91 18.45 -24.49
N GLY A 323 50.61 19.16 -25.40
CA GLY A 323 51.35 18.66 -26.58
C GLY A 323 50.65 19.08 -27.89
N GLY A 324 51.16 19.90 -28.80
CA GLY A 324 52.52 20.25 -29.19
C GLY A 324 52.55 20.31 -30.73
N ASP A 325 53.18 21.33 -31.28
CA ASP A 325 53.67 21.46 -32.68
C ASP A 325 52.79 22.12 -33.78
N THR A 326 53.14 23.40 -34.00
CA THR A 326 53.49 24.09 -35.27
C THR A 326 52.53 24.06 -36.48
N SER A 327 52.06 25.26 -36.88
CA SER A 327 52.59 26.00 -38.05
C SER A 327 51.81 27.30 -38.31
N THR A 328 52.52 28.42 -38.44
CA THR A 328 52.03 29.75 -38.90
C THR A 328 51.84 29.75 -40.43
N PRO A 329 50.99 30.61 -41.02
CA PRO A 329 51.47 31.94 -41.44
C PRO A 329 50.46 33.12 -41.33
N ALA A 330 51.02 34.25 -40.87
CA ALA A 330 50.87 35.65 -41.31
C ALA A 330 49.50 36.23 -41.77
N GLY A 331 49.13 37.37 -41.15
CA GLY A 331 48.39 38.44 -41.81
C GLY A 331 47.53 39.31 -40.89
N THR A 332 48.09 40.39 -40.34
CA THR A 332 47.32 41.52 -39.76
C THR A 332 47.26 42.66 -40.79
N PRO A 333 46.12 43.35 -40.94
CA PRO A 333 46.09 44.73 -40.44
C PRO A 333 44.76 45.18 -39.78
N ALA A 334 44.95 45.91 -38.66
CA ALA A 334 44.25 47.10 -38.15
C ALA A 334 42.71 47.14 -37.92
N GLU A 335 42.38 47.19 -36.63
CA GLU A 335 41.64 48.26 -35.90
C GLU A 335 40.26 48.74 -36.39
N SER A 336 39.25 48.61 -35.51
CA SER A 336 38.32 49.69 -35.13
C SER A 336 37.55 49.30 -33.85
N THR A 337 37.89 49.94 -32.73
CA THR A 337 37.19 49.86 -31.44
C THR A 337 35.86 50.63 -31.50
N PRO A 338 34.70 50.07 -31.14
CA PRO A 338 33.48 50.85 -30.98
C PRO A 338 33.48 51.62 -29.65
N SER A 339 33.16 52.91 -29.74
CA SER A 339 33.02 53.86 -28.62
C SER A 339 31.77 53.53 -27.76
N PRO A 340 31.82 53.69 -26.42
CA PRO A 340 30.68 53.37 -25.55
C PRO A 340 29.58 54.46 -25.58
N THR A 341 28.33 54.00 -25.63
CA THR A 341 27.10 54.82 -25.55
C THR A 341 26.96 55.48 -24.17
N PRO A 342 26.62 56.79 -24.08
CA PRO A 342 26.46 57.48 -22.81
C PRO A 342 25.13 57.17 -22.11
N THR A 343 25.21 56.91 -20.79
CA THR A 343 24.10 56.76 -19.83
C THR A 343 23.38 58.11 -19.60
N PRO A 344 22.03 58.16 -19.64
CA PRO A 344 21.29 59.38 -19.32
C PRO A 344 21.21 59.64 -17.80
N ALA A 345 21.37 60.91 -17.43
CA ALA A 345 21.31 61.43 -16.05
C ALA A 345 19.87 61.60 -15.53
N PRO A 346 19.62 61.49 -14.21
CA PRO A 346 18.31 61.69 -13.62
C PRO A 346 17.91 63.17 -13.46
N THR A 347 16.65 63.48 -13.75
CA THR A 347 16.03 64.80 -13.61
C THR A 347 15.61 65.09 -12.16
N PRO A 348 15.92 66.26 -11.58
CA PRO A 348 15.43 66.66 -10.26
C PRO A 348 14.08 67.41 -10.30
N SER A 349 13.38 67.32 -9.17
CA SER A 349 11.98 67.62 -8.86
C SER A 349 11.50 69.06 -9.07
N GLY A 350 10.19 69.20 -9.31
CA GLY A 350 9.43 70.45 -9.20
C GLY A 350 8.68 70.54 -7.86
N SER A 351 8.65 71.75 -7.33
CA SER A 351 8.04 72.20 -6.06
C SER A 351 6.52 72.13 -5.98
#